data_AF-A0A4Q3Z8H9-F1
#
_entry.id   AF-A0A4Q3Z8H9-F1
#
_cell.length_a   1.000
_cell.length_b   1.000
_cell.length_c   1.000
_cell.angle_alpha   90.00
_cell.angle_beta   90.00
_cell.angle_gamma   90.00
#
_symmetry.space_group_name_H-M   'P 1'
#
loop_
_entity.id
_entity.type
_entity.pdbx_description
1 polymer ?
#
loop_
_entity_poly.entity_id
_entity_poly.type
_entity_poly.pdbx_seq_one_letter_code
_entity_poly.pdbx_strand_id
1 'polypeptide(L)' 'MGFQWSLTDRTIGDGFLRIAREQIGKAVAIAEDSAETPARRVHEARRRAKKLRALLRLVRPYFGHYPE' A
#
# COMPACT_ATOMS: atom_id res chain seq x y z
N MET A 1 -7.11 -10.84 3.38
CA MET A 1 -7.01 -9.38 3.61
C MET A 1 -7.13 -8.71 2.25
N GLY A 2 -8.29 -8.09 1.97
CA GLY A 2 -8.57 -7.48 0.66
C GLY A 2 -8.27 -5.99 0.64
N PHE A 3 -8.12 -5.43 -0.56
CA PHE A 3 -8.12 -3.98 -0.76
C PHE A 3 -9.57 -3.47 -0.73
N GLN A 4 -9.81 -2.34 -0.06
CA GLN A 4 -11.14 -1.73 0.02
C GLN A 4 -11.26 -0.59 -0.99
N TRP A 5 -11.92 -0.89 -2.09
CA TRP A 5 -12.34 0.09 -3.11
C TRP A 5 -13.63 0.77 -2.65
N SER A 6 -13.79 2.05 -2.99
CA SER A 6 -14.98 2.82 -2.61
C SER A 6 -15.70 3.31 -3.86
N LEU A 7 -17.04 3.28 -3.82
CA LEU A 7 -17.87 3.91 -4.85
C LEU A 7 -17.77 5.45 -4.83
N THR A 8 -17.18 6.02 -3.77
CA THR A 8 -16.88 7.45 -3.70
C THR A 8 -15.60 7.85 -4.44
N ASP A 9 -14.76 6.88 -4.82
CA ASP A 9 -13.56 7.17 -5.61
C ASP A 9 -14.02 7.51 -7.05
N ARG A 10 -13.65 8.69 -7.57
CA ARG A 10 -14.11 9.15 -8.90
C ARG A 10 -13.51 8.31 -10.04
N THR A 11 -12.32 7.77 -9.81
CA THR A 11 -11.59 6.92 -10.76
C THR A 11 -10.90 5.76 -10.03
N ILE A 12 -10.49 4.74 -10.78
CA ILE A 12 -9.62 3.68 -10.27
C ILE A 12 -8.29 4.25 -9.75
N GLY A 13 -7.79 5.31 -10.39
CA GLY A 13 -6.58 6.02 -9.95
C GLY A 13 -6.75 6.64 -8.56
N ASP A 14 -7.90 7.24 -8.28
CA ASP A 14 -8.20 7.83 -6.96
C ASP A 14 -8.23 6.76 -5.87
N GLY A 15 -8.93 5.65 -6.12
CA GLY A 15 -8.97 4.52 -5.20
C GLY A 15 -7.59 3.89 -4.99
N PHE A 16 -6.82 3.72 -6.06
CA PHE A 16 -5.44 3.24 -6.00
C PHE A 16 -4.58 4.14 -5.11
N LEU A 17 -4.58 5.47 -5.35
CA LEU A 17 -3.77 6.42 -4.59
C LEU A 17 -4.20 6.47 -3.12
N ARG A 18 -5.51 6.40 -2.83
CA ARG A 18 -6.03 6.34 -1.46
C ARG A 18 -5.51 5.11 -0.72
N ILE A 19 -5.66 3.92 -1.30
CA ILE A 19 -5.23 2.65 -0.69
C ILE A 19 -3.70 2.63 -0.54
N ALA A 20 -2.97 3.13 -1.54
CA ALA A 20 -1.51 3.21 -1.51
C ALA A 20 -1.03 4.13 -0.38
N ARG A 21 -1.58 5.35 -0.27
CA ARG A 21 -1.27 6.29 0.81
C ARG A 21 -1.56 5.71 2.18
N GLU A 22 -2.66 4.98 2.34
CA GLU A 22 -2.98 4.30 3.59
C GLU A 22 -1.91 3.27 3.98
N GLN A 23 -1.46 2.42 3.04
CA GLN A 23 -0.42 1.44 3.36
C GLN A 23 0.94 2.11 3.63
N ILE A 24 1.28 3.19 2.91
CA ILE A 24 2.51 3.97 3.14
C ILE A 24 2.46 4.62 4.53
N GLY A 25 1.37 5.31 4.87
CA GLY A 25 1.21 5.94 6.18
C GLY A 25 1.33 4.92 7.32
N LYS A 26 0.71 3.73 7.17
CA LYS A 26 0.86 2.63 8.14
C LYS A 26 2.29 2.09 8.23
N ALA A 27 3.05 2.10 7.13
CA ALA A 27 4.43 1.65 7.11
C ALA A 27 5.37 2.65 7.81
N VAL A 28 5.14 3.95 7.62
CA VAL A 28 5.88 5.02 8.29
C VAL A 28 5.58 5.01 9.78
N ALA A 29 4.29 5.01 10.16
CA ALA A 29 3.88 5.01 11.57
C ALA A 29 4.48 3.84 12.36
N ILE A 30 4.49 2.62 11.81
CA ILE A 30 5.08 1.46 12.51
C ILE A 30 6.62 1.49 12.51
N ALA A 31 7.25 2.16 11.54
CA ALA A 31 8.71 2.31 11.53
C ALA A 31 9.18 3.28 12.63
N GLU A 32 8.36 4.29 12.93
CA GLU A 32 8.61 5.34 13.93
C GLU A 32 8.16 4.95 15.35
N ASP A 33 7.37 3.87 15.50
CA ASP A 33 6.84 3.45 16.79
C ASP A 33 7.93 2.87 17.73
N SER A 34 8.51 3.72 18.57
CA SER A 34 9.55 3.33 19.52
C SER A 34 9.07 2.38 20.63
N ALA A 35 7.77 2.21 20.82
CA ALA A 35 7.23 1.25 21.79
C ALA A 35 7.31 -0.21 21.27
N GLU A 36 7.45 -0.40 19.96
CA GLU A 36 7.54 -1.70 19.32
C GLU A 36 8.97 -2.20 19.13
N THR A 37 9.16 -3.52 19.11
CA THR A 37 10.49 -4.10 18.89
C THR A 37 10.99 -3.85 17.47
N PRO A 38 12.31 -3.68 17.24
CA PRO A 38 12.85 -3.48 15.90
C PRO A 38 12.43 -4.54 14.88
N ALA A 39 12.38 -5.81 15.30
CA ALA A 39 11.95 -6.93 14.46
C ALA A 39 10.49 -6.80 14.02
N ARG A 40 9.59 -6.40 14.93
CA ARG A 40 8.17 -6.17 14.64
C ARG A 40 7.99 -4.99 13.68
N ARG A 41 8.69 -3.87 13.92
CA ARG A 41 8.66 -2.69 13.05
C ARG A 41 9.04 -3.04 11.62
N VAL A 42 10.18 -3.73 11.43
CA VAL A 42 10.65 -4.19 10.12
C VAL A 42 9.65 -5.15 9.48
N HIS A 43 9.13 -6.12 10.24
CA HIS A 43 8.16 -7.09 9.71
C HIS A 43 6.89 -6.40 9.19
N GLU A 44 6.28 -5.53 9.98
CA GLU A 44 5.04 -4.86 9.58
C GLU A 44 5.28 -3.86 8.45
N ALA A 45 6.38 -3.09 8.46
CA ALA A 45 6.74 -2.23 7.33
C ALA A 45 6.90 -3.04 6.03
N ARG A 46 7.62 -4.16 6.07
CA ARG A 46 7.75 -5.08 4.92
C ARG A 46 6.40 -5.64 4.48
N ARG A 47 5.51 -5.96 5.43
CA ARG A 47 4.16 -6.43 5.13
C ARG A 47 3.36 -5.38 4.37
N ARG A 48 3.48 -4.09 4.70
CA ARG A 48 2.85 -2.99 3.95
C ARG A 48 3.44 -2.84 2.55
N ALA A 49 4.77 -2.92 2.41
CA ALA A 49 5.42 -2.91 1.10
C ALA A 49 4.96 -4.07 0.19
N LYS A 50 4.79 -5.28 0.74
CA LYS A 50 4.23 -6.43 0.02
C LYS A 50 2.81 -6.15 -0.49
N LYS A 51 1.97 -5.47 0.29
CA LYS A 51 0.62 -5.07 -0.12
C LYS A 51 0.65 -4.01 -1.22
N LEU A 52 1.51 -3.01 -1.13
CA LEU A 52 1.69 -2.00 -2.19
C LEU A 52 2.07 -2.66 -3.52
N ARG A 53 3.01 -3.62 -3.49
CA ARG A 53 3.38 -4.40 -4.68
C ARG A 53 2.21 -5.19 -5.25
N ALA A 54 1.40 -5.80 -4.39
CA ALA A 54 0.20 -6.52 -4.82
C ALA A 54 -0.85 -5.57 -5.43
N LEU A 55 -1.03 -4.37 -4.87
CA LEU A 55 -1.93 -3.35 -5.42
C LEU A 55 -1.47 -2.86 -6.80
N LEU A 56 -0.17 -2.55 -6.95
CA LEU A 56 0.43 -2.18 -8.24
C LEU A 56 0.22 -3.26 -9.30
N ARG A 57 0.34 -4.55 -8.91
CA ARG A 57 0.12 -5.66 -9.84
C ARG A 57 -1.31 -5.72 -10.38
N LEU A 58 -2.32 -5.29 -9.62
CA LEU A 58 -3.71 -5.28 -10.09
C LEU A 58 -3.94 -4.27 -11.23
N VAL A 59 -3.26 -3.12 -11.17
CA VAL A 59 -3.42 -2.06 -12.17
C VAL A 59 -2.39 -2.15 -13.30
N ARG A 60 -1.35 -2.98 -13.14
CA ARG A 60 -0.23 -3.12 -14.08
C ARG A 60 -0.66 -3.25 -15.55
N PRO A 61 -1.63 -4.12 -15.94
CA PRO A 61 -1.99 -4.27 -17.36
C PRO A 61 -2.50 -2.99 -18.02
N TYR A 62 -2.96 -2.01 -17.23
CA TYR A 62 -3.53 -0.76 -17.68
C TYR A 62 -2.64 0.45 -17.35
N PHE A 63 -1.46 0.22 -16.77
CA PHE A 63 -0.53 1.28 -16.41
C PHE A 63 0.61 1.34 -17.42
N GLY A 64 0.45 2.15 -18.47
CA GLY A 64 1.37 2.24 -19.61
C GLY A 64 2.81 2.68 -19.28
N HIS A 65 3.07 3.17 -18.05
CA HIS A 65 4.40 3.51 -17.57
C HIS A 65 5.09 2.37 -16.79
N TYR A 66 4.47 1.19 -16.68
CA TYR A 66 5.06 0.02 -16.03
C TYR A 66 5.60 -0.95 -17.09
N PRO A 67 6.90 -0.90 -17.42
CA PRO A 67 7.48 -1.78 -18.43
C PRO A 67 7.30 -3.27 -18.08
N GLU A 68 7.38 -4.11 -19.12
CA GLU A 68 7.32 -5.57 -19.00
C GLU A 68 8.41 -6.16 -18.11
#